data_AF-A0A3S0H3Z7-F1
#
_entry.id   AF-A0A3S0H3Z7-F1
#
_cell.length_a   1.000
_cell.length_b   1.000
_cell.length_c   1.000
_cell.angle_alpha   90.00
_cell.angle_beta   90.00
_cell.angle_gamma   90.00
#
_symmetry.space_group_name_H-M   'P 1'
#
loop_
_entity.id
_entity.type
_entity.pdbx_description
1 polymer ?
#
loop_
_entity_poly.entity_id
_entity_poly.type
_entity_poly.pdbx_seq_one_letter_code
_entity_poly.pdbx_strand_id
1 'polypeptide(L)'
;MKPCLLFLGDLGGGEIMLILVVILVFFGAKRIPELARGLGTGIREFKDASREIRSEIENAGLPASAAPGSHPAAYAPASAPAPLVQLPFGGPEAARPAGPAA
;
A
#
# COMPACT_ATOMS: atom_id res chain seq x y z
N MET A 1 -9.81 -8.21 41.36
CA MET A 1 -10.63 -8.49 40.15
C MET A 1 -10.31 -7.45 39.07
N LYS A 2 -9.08 -7.48 38.54
CA LYS A 2 -8.63 -6.66 37.40
C LYS A 2 -8.14 -7.49 36.17
N PRO A 3 -8.30 -8.84 36.07
CA PRO A 3 -7.72 -9.56 34.93
C PRO A 3 -8.52 -9.38 33.62
N CYS A 4 -9.74 -8.83 33.68
CA CYS A 4 -10.58 -8.63 32.49
C CYS A 4 -10.12 -7.44 31.62
N LEU A 5 -9.37 -6.49 32.19
CA LEU A 5 -9.04 -5.22 31.51
C LEU A 5 -7.61 -5.16 30.96
N LEU A 6 -6.72 -6.09 31.32
CA LEU A 6 -5.41 -6.23 30.66
C LEU A 6 -5.56 -6.88 29.28
N PHE A 7 -6.47 -7.85 29.14
CA PHE A 7 -6.66 -8.63 27.91
C PHE A 7 -7.28 -7.84 26.73
N LEU A 8 -7.86 -6.66 26.99
CA LEU A 8 -8.56 -5.86 25.97
C LEU A 8 -7.83 -4.58 25.56
N GLY A 9 -6.82 -4.16 26.33
CA GLY A 9 -6.04 -2.93 26.08
C GLY A 9 -4.63 -3.18 25.57
N ASP A 10 -4.05 -4.34 25.86
CA ASP A 10 -2.74 -4.77 25.41
C ASP A 10 -2.91 -6.10 24.67
N LEU A 11 -3.44 -6.05 23.44
CA LEU A 11 -3.34 -7.20 22.51
C LEU A 11 -1.87 -7.36 22.12
N GLY A 12 -1.04 -7.71 23.11
CA GLY A 12 0.36 -8.00 22.96
C GLY A 12 0.58 -9.40 22.37
N GLY A 13 1.82 -9.67 22.00
CA GLY A 13 2.22 -10.97 21.43
C GLY A 13 1.94 -12.17 22.37
N GLY A 14 1.86 -11.94 23.69
CA GLY A 14 1.59 -12.98 24.68
C GLY A 14 0.17 -13.57 24.56
N GLU A 15 -0.85 -12.72 24.51
CA GLU A 15 -2.24 -13.11 24.35
C GLU A 15 -2.50 -13.84 23.03
N ILE A 16 -1.92 -13.34 21.93
CA ILE A 16 -2.01 -14.01 20.63
C ILE A 16 -1.35 -15.40 20.70
N MET A 17 -0.20 -15.53 21.38
CA MET A 17 0.47 -16.81 21.55
C MET A 17 -0.38 -17.79 22.39
N LEU A 18 -1.02 -17.32 23.46
CA LEU A 18 -1.92 -18.14 24.27
C LEU A 18 -3.11 -18.67 23.45
N ILE A 19 -3.77 -17.80 22.68
CA ILE A 19 -4.88 -18.20 21.80
C ILE A 19 -4.42 -19.21 20.75
N LEU A 20 -3.24 -18.97 20.16
CA LEU A 20 -2.66 -19.87 19.17
C LEU A 20 -2.36 -21.25 19.77
N VAL A 21 -1.84 -21.32 21.00
CA VAL A 21 -1.58 -22.57 21.72
C VAL A 21 -2.87 -23.32 22.00
N VAL A 22 -3.92 -22.63 22.47
CA VAL A 22 -5.24 -23.25 22.70
C VAL A 22 -5.75 -23.87 21.41
N ILE A 23 -5.77 -23.12 20.31
CA ILE A 23 -6.17 -23.63 18.98
C ILE A 23 -5.29 -24.81 18.57
N LEU A 24 -3.98 -24.75 18.80
CA LEU A 24 -3.04 -25.83 18.46
C LEU A 24 -3.29 -27.11 19.26
N VAL A 25 -3.79 -27.02 20.50
CA VAL A 25 -4.14 -28.20 21.32
C VAL A 25 -5.46 -28.80 20.84
N PHE A 26 -6.47 -27.99 20.54
CA PHE A 26 -7.78 -28.47 20.06
C PHE A 26 -7.71 -29.04 18.63
N PHE A 27 -7.05 -28.33 17.72
CA PHE A 27 -6.95 -28.72 16.32
C PHE A 27 -5.71 -29.59 16.05
N GLY A 28 -4.65 -29.48 16.86
CA GLY A 28 -3.38 -30.19 16.65
C GLY A 28 -2.40 -29.41 15.78
N ALA A 29 -1.10 -29.55 16.06
CA ALA A 29 -0.01 -28.87 15.33
C ALA A 29 0.06 -29.20 13.83
N LYS A 30 -0.50 -30.35 13.41
CA LYS A 30 -0.54 -30.77 12.02
C LYS A 30 -1.70 -30.16 11.22
N ARG A 31 -2.79 -29.71 11.85
CA ARG A 31 -3.97 -29.22 11.13
C ARG A 31 -3.80 -27.80 10.60
N ILE A 32 -3.12 -26.91 11.32
CA ILE A 32 -2.81 -25.55 10.85
C ILE A 32 -2.08 -25.55 9.50
N PRO A 33 -0.94 -26.25 9.32
CA PRO A 33 -0.23 -26.27 8.03
C PRO A 33 -1.01 -27.00 6.94
N GLU A 34 -1.79 -28.02 7.29
CA GLU A 34 -2.63 -28.75 6.32
C GLU A 34 -3.75 -27.86 5.77
N LEU A 35 -4.45 -27.13 6.64
CA LEU A 35 -5.46 -26.14 6.25
C LEU A 35 -4.85 -24.98 5.45
N ALA A 36 -3.70 -24.46 5.87
CA ALA A 36 -3.00 -23.39 5.16
C ALA A 36 -2.58 -23.82 3.74
N ARG A 37 -2.10 -25.06 3.58
CA ARG A 37 -1.75 -25.61 2.27
C ARG A 37 -2.98 -25.78 1.38
N GLY A 38 -4.07 -26.36 1.91
CA GLY A 38 -5.32 -26.52 1.16
C GLY A 38 -5.92 -25.18 0.72
N LEU A 39 -6.03 -24.22 1.65
CA LEU A 39 -6.53 -22.88 1.35
C LEU A 39 -5.61 -22.13 0.37
N GLY A 40 -4.29 -22.23 0.55
CA GLY A 40 -3.31 -21.59 -0.33
C GLY A 40 -3.39 -22.11 -1.77
N THR A 41 -3.52 -23.42 -1.95
CA THR A 41 -3.74 -24.02 -3.28
C THR A 41 -5.08 -23.57 -3.88
N GLY A 42 -6.18 -23.59 -3.10
CA GLY A 42 -7.48 -23.14 -3.58
C GLY A 42 -7.51 -21.67 -3.99
N ILE A 43 -6.89 -20.78 -3.22
CA ILE A 43 -6.75 -19.35 -3.58
C ILE A 43 -5.93 -19.18 -4.87
N ARG A 44 -4.86 -19.97 -5.04
CA ARG A 44 -4.03 -19.92 -6.24
C ARG A 44 -4.82 -20.36 -7.48
N GLU A 45 -5.47 -21.51 -7.43
CA GLU A 45 -6.30 -22.03 -8.53
C GLU A 45 -7.45 -21.06 -8.86
N PHE A 46 -8.11 -20.50 -7.85
CA PHE A 46 -9.17 -19.51 -8.05
C PHE A 46 -8.67 -18.26 -8.78
N LYS A 47 -7.50 -17.74 -8.38
CA LYS A 47 -6.88 -16.57 -9.02
C LYS A 47 -6.47 -16.87 -10.46
N ASP A 48 -5.92 -18.06 -10.71
CA ASP A 48 -5.46 -18.46 -12.03
C ASP A 48 -6.67 -18.62 -12.98
N ALA A 49 -7.73 -19.30 -12.55
CA ALA A 49 -8.99 -19.41 -13.30
C ALA A 49 -9.64 -18.04 -13.56
N SER A 50 -9.65 -17.15 -12.56
CA SER A 50 -10.18 -15.79 -12.71
C SER A 50 -9.41 -14.96 -13.74
N ARG A 51 -8.09 -15.17 -13.83
CA ARG A 51 -7.22 -14.49 -14.81
C ARG A 51 -7.47 -14.98 -16.23
N GLU A 52 -7.61 -16.30 -16.40
CA GLU A 52 -7.92 -16.90 -17.70
C GLU A 52 -9.24 -16.34 -18.25
N ILE A 53 -10.30 -16.40 -17.44
CA ILE A 53 -11.62 -15.86 -17.81
C ILE A 53 -11.55 -14.38 -18.19
N ARG A 54 -10.79 -13.57 -17.42
CA ARG A 54 -10.60 -12.15 -17.74
C ARG A 54 -9.87 -11.95 -19.06
N SER A 55 -8.83 -12.77 -19.32
CA SER A 55 -8.05 -12.72 -20.55
C SER A 55 -8.87 -13.15 -21.77
N GLU A 56 -9.73 -14.16 -21.62
CA GLU A 56 -10.67 -14.60 -22.67
C GLU A 56 -11.66 -13.49 -23.03
N ILE A 57 -12.22 -12.80 -22.03
CA ILE A 57 -13.16 -11.68 -22.23
C ILE A 57 -12.47 -10.48 -22.89
N GLU A 58 -11.21 -10.20 -22.50
CA GLU A 58 -10.40 -9.12 -23.08
C GLU A 58 -10.00 -9.41 -24.54
N ASN A 59 -9.66 -10.67 -24.85
CA ASN A 59 -9.32 -11.10 -26.21
C ASN A 59 -10.54 -11.23 -27.14
N ALA A 60 -11.75 -11.46 -26.58
CA ALA A 60 -13.01 -11.50 -27.32
C ALA A 60 -13.52 -10.13 -27.79
N GLY A 61 -12.71 -9.06 -27.67
CA GLY A 61 -12.96 -7.76 -28.31
C GLY A 61 -13.91 -6.83 -27.57
N LEU A 62 -14.26 -7.15 -26.32
CA LEU A 62 -14.93 -6.20 -25.43
C LEU A 62 -13.85 -5.52 -24.58
N PRO A 63 -13.62 -4.21 -24.69
CA PRO A 63 -12.64 -3.53 -23.86
C PRO A 63 -13.10 -3.62 -22.40
N ALA A 64 -12.55 -4.59 -21.67
CA ALA A 64 -12.65 -4.69 -20.24
C ALA A 64 -11.83 -3.56 -19.63
N SER A 65 -12.45 -2.38 -19.57
CA SER A 65 -11.98 -1.25 -18.79
C SER A 65 -11.56 -1.72 -17.40
N ALA A 66 -10.39 -1.24 -16.98
CA ALA A 66 -9.74 -1.41 -15.70
C ALA A 66 -9.07 -2.77 -15.44
N ALA A 67 -7.74 -2.78 -15.66
CA ALA A 67 -6.81 -3.67 -14.98
C ALA A 67 -6.88 -3.45 -13.45
N PRO A 68 -7.18 -4.47 -12.64
CA PRO A 68 -6.90 -4.40 -11.21
C PRO A 68 -5.43 -4.83 -11.03
N GLY A 69 -4.52 -3.86 -11.06
CA GLY A 69 -3.10 -4.12 -10.80
C GLY A 69 -2.11 -3.10 -11.38
N SER A 70 -2.52 -2.22 -12.30
CA SER A 70 -1.70 -1.07 -12.70
C SER A 70 -2.03 0.15 -11.84
N HIS A 71 -1.90 0.00 -10.52
CA HIS A 71 -1.24 1.09 -9.84
C HIS A 71 0.23 0.88 -10.19
N PRO A 72 0.87 1.74 -11.01
CA PRO A 72 2.29 1.87 -10.82
C PRO A 72 2.42 2.13 -9.32
N ALA A 73 3.18 1.30 -8.61
CA ALA A 73 3.90 1.78 -7.46
C ALA A 73 4.93 2.81 -7.96
N ALA A 74 4.45 3.86 -8.64
CA ALA A 74 4.95 5.19 -8.45
C ALA A 74 4.67 5.47 -6.97
N TYR A 75 5.59 4.99 -6.15
CA TYR A 75 6.20 5.90 -5.22
C TYR A 75 6.45 7.20 -5.99
N ALA A 76 5.51 8.13 -5.97
CA ALA A 76 5.84 9.51 -6.16
C ALA A 76 6.71 9.81 -4.94
N PRO A 77 8.04 9.97 -5.09
CA PRO A 77 8.80 10.51 -3.98
C PRO A 77 8.14 11.84 -3.63
N ALA A 78 7.77 11.99 -2.36
CA ALA A 78 7.35 13.26 -1.77
C ALA A 78 8.55 14.22 -1.68
N SER A 79 9.21 14.45 -2.81
CA SER A 79 10.33 15.35 -3.02
C SER A 79 10.11 16.09 -4.34
N ALA A 80 8.96 16.76 -4.45
CA ALA A 80 8.94 18.00 -5.21
C ALA A 80 9.39 19.09 -4.22
N PRO A 81 10.65 19.58 -4.25
CA PRO A 81 10.85 20.95 -3.83
C PRO A 81 9.91 21.79 -4.70
N ALA A 82 9.09 22.64 -4.08
CA ALA A 82 8.23 23.56 -4.80
C ALA A 82 9.02 24.17 -5.97
N PRO A 83 8.46 24.26 -7.19
CA PRO A 83 9.12 25.04 -8.23
C PRO A 83 9.24 26.44 -7.63
N LEU A 84 10.48 26.86 -7.39
CA LEU A 84 10.77 28.26 -7.09
C LEU A 84 10.23 29.01 -8.30
N VAL A 85 9.06 29.61 -8.13
CA VAL A 85 8.48 30.56 -9.07
C VAL A 85 9.48 31.70 -9.15
N GLN A 86 10.42 31.59 -10.08
CA GLN A 86 11.40 32.61 -10.33
C GLN A 86 10.66 33.70 -11.10
N LEU A 87 10.05 34.62 -10.34
CA LEU A 87 9.46 35.84 -10.88
C LEU A 87 10.57 36.52 -11.71
N PRO A 88 10.38 36.76 -13.02
CA PRO A 88 11.32 37.55 -13.79
C PRO A 88 11.13 39.01 -13.38
N PHE A 89 11.67 39.37 -12.22
CA PHE A 89 11.75 40.74 -11.75
C PHE A 89 13.17 41.02 -11.27
N GLY A 90 14.03 41.21 -12.27
CA GLY A 90 15.40 41.65 -12.12
C GLY A 90 15.77 42.45 -13.35
N GLY A 91 15.12 43.61 -13.52
CA GLY A 91 15.61 44.65 -14.42
C GLY A 91 17.00 45.13 -13.96
N PRO A 92 17.78 45.77 -14.85
CA PRO A 92 19.11 46.24 -14.53
C PRO A 92 19.07 47.27 -13.39
N GLU A 93 19.46 46.83 -12.20
CA GLU A 93 19.91 47.68 -11.11
C GLU A 93 21.29 48.22 -11.47
N ALA A 94 21.34 49.30 -12.24
CA ALA A 94 22.52 50.15 -12.30
C ALA A 94 22.13 51.56 -12.74
N ALA A 95 22.32 52.49 -11.82
CA ALA A 95 22.40 53.94 -12.03
C ALA A 95 21.06 54.68 -12.25
N ARG A 96 20.36 54.88 -11.13
CA ARG A 96 19.61 56.12 -10.91
C ARG A 96 20.52 57.36 -11.00
N PRO A 97 19.94 58.53 -11.34
CA PRO A 97 20.66 59.74 -11.72
C PRO A 97 21.20 60.51 -10.51
N ALA A 98 22.45 60.95 -10.57
CA ALA A 98 22.93 62.09 -9.79
C ALA A 98 22.86 63.33 -10.68
N GLY A 99 22.25 64.39 -10.15
CA GLY A 99 21.85 65.59 -10.87
C GLY A 99 22.99 66.50 -11.36
N PRO A 100 22.62 67.68 -11.88
CA PRO A 100 23.49 68.58 -12.61
C PRO A 100 24.24 69.53 -11.67
N ALA A 101 25.37 70.07 -12.11
CA ALA A 101 25.72 71.50 -12.00
C ALA A 101 27.22 71.73 -12.26
N ALA A 102 27.46 72.82 -13.01
CA ALA A 102 28.67 73.64 -13.09
C ALA A 102 29.87 73.10 -13.88
#